data_AF-A0A7V0JQE4-F1
#
_entry.id   AF-A0A7V0JQE4-F1
#
_cell.length_a   1.000
_cell.length_b   1.000
_cell.length_c   1.000
_cell.angle_alpha   90.00
_cell.angle_beta   90.00
_cell.angle_gamma   90.00
#
_symmetry.space_group_name_H-M   'P 1'
#
loop_
_entity.id
_entity.type
_entity.pdbx_description
1 polymer ?
#
loop_
_entity_poly.entity_id
_entity_poly.type
_entity_poly.pdbx_seq_one_letter_code
_entity_poly.pdbx_strand_id
1 'polypeptide(L)'
;MNYSENHYDTKDLRSDEDLLETFTPASEVEGPKDVGEFKEEELERLKQTGIDLTNPDRTGTFVQTNSSVLKCDCESQGVELLPITEAFKKYNGLKDYWWKLVPAEKDAFTREADQKLDNGYFIRAFPGEKVIYPLQTCLYMRNENVAQRVHNIVIAEEGSELHIITGCSTHPHLKSGLHIGISEFYVKKGAKLTFTMVHNWGENVYVRPRTGIMVE
;
A
#
# COMPACT_ATOMS: atom_id res chain seq x y z
N MET A 1 -16.27 6.88 -17.10
CA MET A 1 -15.58 6.35 -15.90
C MET A 1 -16.45 6.71 -14.71
N ASN A 2 -17.09 5.72 -14.09
CA ASN A 2 -17.93 5.95 -12.92
C ASN A 2 -17.03 5.88 -11.69
N TYR A 3 -16.75 7.04 -11.09
CA TYR A 3 -16.08 7.10 -9.80
C TYR A 3 -17.04 6.52 -8.75
N SER A 4 -16.58 5.54 -7.97
CA SER A 4 -17.27 5.14 -6.75
C SER A 4 -17.25 6.32 -5.78
N GLU A 5 -18.42 6.83 -5.42
CA GLU A 5 -18.55 7.86 -4.40
C GLU A 5 -18.08 7.29 -3.05
N ASN A 6 -17.07 7.92 -2.46
CA ASN A 6 -16.57 7.54 -1.15
C ASN A 6 -17.63 7.86 -0.08
N HIS A 7 -17.97 6.89 0.76
CA HIS A 7 -18.68 7.11 2.01
C HIS A 7 -17.77 7.88 2.97
N TYR A 8 -17.99 9.19 3.10
CA TYR A 8 -17.38 10.00 4.15
C TYR A 8 -18.05 9.65 5.49
N ASP A 9 -17.25 9.34 6.51
CA ASP A 9 -17.73 9.22 7.88
C ASP A 9 -18.21 10.60 8.36
N THR A 10 -19.53 10.76 8.45
CA THR A 10 -20.26 12.02 8.70
C THR A 10 -20.00 12.68 10.07
N LYS A 11 -19.03 12.21 10.85
CA LYS A 11 -18.74 12.70 12.21
C LYS A 11 -17.52 13.61 12.33
N ASP A 12 -16.62 13.64 11.36
CA ASP A 12 -15.46 14.54 11.41
C ASP A 12 -15.75 15.83 10.64
N LEU A 13 -15.84 16.95 11.36
CA LEU A 13 -16.14 18.28 10.83
C LEU A 13 -14.88 19.05 10.39
N ARG A 14 -13.70 18.46 10.57
CA ARG A 14 -12.43 19.08 10.18
C ARG A 14 -12.30 19.15 8.65
N SER A 15 -11.67 20.21 8.16
CA SER A 15 -11.29 20.28 6.75
C SER A 15 -10.20 19.26 6.42
N ASP A 16 -9.99 18.98 5.14
CA ASP A 16 -8.92 18.09 4.70
C ASP A 16 -7.54 18.66 5.10
N GLU A 17 -7.38 19.99 5.06
CA GLU A 17 -6.19 20.70 5.51
C GLU A 17 -5.96 20.56 7.03
N ASP A 18 -7.00 20.76 7.85
CA ASP A 18 -6.90 20.58 9.30
C ASP A 18 -6.49 19.14 9.67
N LEU A 19 -7.01 18.16 8.91
CA LEU A 19 -6.69 16.76 9.13
C LEU A 19 -5.22 16.47 8.82
N LEU A 20 -4.68 17.03 7.74
CA LEU A 20 -3.27 16.88 7.36
C LEU A 20 -2.32 17.49 8.39
N GLU A 21 -2.69 18.62 9.00
CA GLU A 21 -1.87 19.28 10.04
C GLU A 21 -1.96 18.59 11.41
N THR A 22 -2.97 17.74 11.64
CA THR A 22 -3.18 17.07 12.94
C THR A 22 -2.12 16.00 13.25
N PHE A 23 -1.60 15.33 12.23
CA PHE A 23 -0.80 14.11 12.41
C PHE A 23 0.66 14.32 12.05
N THR A 24 1.56 13.75 12.85
CA THR A 24 3.00 13.81 12.60
C THR A 24 3.35 12.95 11.39
N PRO A 25 4.18 13.41 10.45
CA PRO A 25 4.75 12.55 9.41
C PRO A 25 5.30 11.23 9.97
N ALA A 26 4.87 10.10 9.42
CA ALA A 26 5.38 8.78 9.80
C ALA A 26 6.91 8.67 9.69
N SER A 27 7.51 9.39 8.73
CA SER A 27 8.95 9.54 8.51
C SER A 27 9.72 10.23 9.63
N GLU A 28 9.05 10.96 10.52
CA GLU A 28 9.68 11.70 11.63
C GLU A 28 9.67 10.92 12.95
N VAL A 29 9.06 9.73 12.96
CA VAL A 29 8.94 8.90 14.17
C VAL A 29 9.76 7.62 13.99
N GLU A 30 10.57 7.27 15.00
CA GLU A 30 11.33 6.01 14.97
C GLU A 30 10.36 4.81 15.03
N GLY A 31 10.40 4.01 13.97
CA GLY A 31 9.69 2.74 13.86
C GLY A 31 10.61 1.53 14.07
N PRO A 32 10.06 0.30 14.00
CA PRO A 32 10.86 -0.92 13.96
C PRO A 32 11.86 -0.92 12.81
N LYS A 33 12.95 -1.65 12.99
CA LYS A 33 13.99 -1.84 11.96
C LYS A 33 13.85 -3.19 11.27
N ASP A 34 13.21 -4.15 11.93
CA ASP A 34 13.00 -5.50 11.40
C ASP A 34 11.64 -6.07 11.81
N VAL A 35 11.09 -6.99 11.00
CA VAL A 35 9.83 -7.69 11.31
C VAL A 35 9.93 -8.59 12.55
N GLY A 36 11.14 -9.03 12.93
CA GLY A 36 11.40 -9.77 14.16
C GLY A 36 11.21 -8.97 15.44
N GLU A 37 11.05 -7.65 15.35
CA GLU A 37 10.66 -6.79 16.48
C GLU A 37 9.14 -6.81 16.75
N PHE A 38 8.34 -7.47 15.90
CA PHE A 38 6.89 -7.56 16.10
C PHE A 38 6.57 -8.52 17.24
N LYS A 39 5.69 -8.06 18.13
CA LYS A 39 5.16 -8.90 19.21
C LYS A 39 4.09 -9.85 18.69
N GLU A 40 3.82 -10.90 19.45
CA GLU A 40 2.78 -11.89 19.11
C GLU A 40 1.41 -11.24 18.84
N GLU A 41 1.01 -10.24 19.63
CA GLU A 41 -0.23 -9.50 19.42
C GLU A 41 -0.28 -8.77 18.07
N GLU A 42 0.86 -8.29 17.58
CA GLU A 42 0.98 -7.63 16.28
C GLU A 42 0.88 -8.67 15.16
N LEU A 43 1.53 -9.83 15.31
CA LEU A 43 1.43 -10.91 14.33
C LEU A 43 -0.01 -11.45 14.21
N GLU A 44 -0.71 -11.63 15.32
CA GLU A 44 -2.12 -12.03 15.31
C GLU A 44 -3.01 -10.95 14.68
N ARG A 45 -2.71 -9.68 14.94
CA ARG A 45 -3.38 -8.54 14.30
C ARG A 45 -3.17 -8.52 12.78
N LEU A 46 -1.99 -8.90 12.28
CA LEU A 46 -1.71 -9.02 10.85
C LEU A 46 -2.45 -10.21 10.22
N LYS A 47 -2.53 -11.35 10.90
CA LYS A 47 -3.27 -12.54 10.42
C LYS A 47 -4.75 -12.26 10.20
N GLN A 48 -5.36 -11.40 11.03
CA GLN A 48 -6.74 -10.94 10.84
C GLN A 48 -6.97 -10.20 9.52
N THR A 49 -5.90 -9.70 8.89
CA THR A 49 -5.92 -9.04 7.58
C THR A 49 -5.43 -9.93 6.43
N GLY A 50 -5.22 -11.23 6.69
CA GLY A 50 -4.74 -12.19 5.69
C GLY A 50 -3.22 -12.20 5.50
N ILE A 51 -2.48 -11.45 6.32
CA ILE A 51 -1.01 -11.40 6.29
C ILE A 51 -0.46 -12.36 7.33
N ASP A 52 0.32 -13.33 6.86
CA ASP A 52 0.99 -14.30 7.72
C ASP A 52 2.48 -14.29 7.41
N LEU A 53 3.25 -13.73 8.35
CA LEU A 53 4.71 -13.64 8.24
C LEU A 53 5.41 -14.94 8.66
N THR A 54 4.66 -15.93 9.15
CA THR A 54 5.18 -17.24 9.57
C THR A 54 4.92 -18.35 8.56
N ASN A 55 4.07 -18.09 7.56
CA ASN A 55 3.64 -19.08 6.58
C ASN A 55 4.46 -18.98 5.27
N PRO A 56 5.09 -20.07 4.81
CA PRO A 56 5.85 -20.11 3.56
C PRO A 56 4.99 -20.12 2.28
N ASP A 57 3.66 -20.30 2.36
CA ASP A 57 2.77 -20.43 1.20
C ASP A 57 2.45 -19.08 0.53
N ARG A 58 3.46 -18.25 0.29
CA ARG A 58 3.36 -16.94 -0.36
C ARG A 58 4.52 -16.76 -1.33
N THR A 59 4.22 -16.28 -2.54
CA THR A 59 5.25 -16.08 -3.57
C THR A 59 6.20 -14.92 -3.24
N GLY A 60 5.71 -13.95 -2.48
CA GLY A 60 6.49 -12.80 -2.06
C GLY A 60 5.77 -12.04 -0.96
N THR A 61 6.57 -11.34 -0.16
CA THR A 61 6.12 -10.60 1.02
C THR A 61 6.70 -9.20 1.00
N PHE A 62 5.83 -8.22 1.11
CA PHE A 62 6.18 -6.82 1.35
C PHE A 62 5.58 -6.36 2.69
N VAL A 63 6.40 -5.77 3.55
CA VAL A 63 5.94 -5.18 4.81
C VAL A 63 6.52 -3.79 4.94
N GLN A 64 5.64 -2.78 4.92
CA GLN A 64 5.96 -1.42 5.29
C GLN A 64 5.32 -1.10 6.64
N THR A 65 6.12 -0.57 7.56
CA THR A 65 5.66 -0.06 8.85
C THR A 65 5.95 1.42 8.96
N ASN A 66 4.91 2.22 9.23
CA ASN A 66 4.99 3.68 9.15
C ASN A 66 5.59 4.08 7.78
N SER A 67 6.80 4.63 7.76
CA SER A 67 7.52 5.02 6.55
C SER A 67 8.55 4.01 6.04
N SER A 68 8.88 2.98 6.82
CA SER A 68 10.02 2.09 6.56
C SER A 68 9.58 0.75 6.00
N VAL A 69 10.26 0.28 4.95
CA VAL A 69 10.09 -1.09 4.45
C VAL A 69 10.96 -2.04 5.25
N LEU A 70 10.34 -2.96 5.98
CA LEU A 70 11.03 -3.92 6.85
C LEU A 70 11.31 -5.25 6.16
N LYS A 71 10.47 -5.62 5.20
CA LYS A 71 10.59 -6.87 4.44
C LYS A 71 10.15 -6.64 3.01
N CYS A 72 10.94 -7.12 2.06
CA CYS A 72 10.63 -7.10 0.64
C CYS A 72 11.39 -8.23 -0.05
N ASP A 73 10.72 -9.36 -0.25
CA ASP A 73 11.29 -10.54 -0.90
C ASP A 73 10.24 -11.21 -1.79
N CYS A 74 10.70 -11.76 -2.91
CA CYS A 74 9.88 -12.50 -3.86
C CYS A 74 10.73 -13.63 -4.42
N GLU A 75 10.22 -14.87 -4.34
CA GLU A 75 10.93 -16.06 -4.81
C GLU A 75 10.65 -16.35 -6.30
N SER A 76 9.57 -15.81 -6.85
CA SER A 76 9.22 -16.00 -8.26
C SER A 76 10.10 -15.17 -9.18
N GLN A 77 10.64 -15.81 -10.22
CA GLN A 77 11.35 -15.13 -11.31
C GLN A 77 10.42 -14.40 -12.29
N GLY A 78 9.12 -14.73 -12.29
CA GLY A 78 8.11 -14.15 -13.18
C GLY A 78 7.45 -12.87 -12.65
N VAL A 79 7.76 -12.49 -11.42
CA VAL A 79 7.25 -11.28 -10.78
C VAL A 79 8.38 -10.51 -10.14
N GLU A 80 8.30 -9.20 -10.27
CA GLU A 80 9.13 -8.27 -9.54
C GLU A 80 8.33 -7.60 -8.43
N LEU A 81 8.92 -7.56 -7.23
CA LEU A 81 8.40 -6.89 -6.05
C LEU A 81 9.52 -6.02 -5.47
N LEU A 82 9.28 -4.71 -5.37
CA LEU A 82 10.24 -3.73 -4.88
C LEU A 82 9.54 -2.67 -4.01
N PRO A 83 10.25 -2.02 -3.07
CA PRO A 83 9.84 -0.72 -2.57
C PRO A 83 9.73 0.27 -3.74
N ILE A 84 8.71 1.11 -3.74
CA ILE A 84 8.46 2.07 -4.83
C ILE A 84 9.66 3.03 -5.01
N THR A 85 10.31 3.39 -3.90
CA THR A 85 11.51 4.25 -3.90
C THR A 85 12.71 3.57 -4.58
N GLU A 86 12.84 2.25 -4.46
CA GLU A 86 13.89 1.49 -5.15
C GLU A 86 13.53 1.25 -6.62
N ALA A 87 12.25 1.02 -6.93
CA ALA A 87 11.77 0.92 -8.30
C ALA A 87 12.07 2.19 -9.11
N PHE A 88 11.97 3.38 -8.50
CA PHE A 88 12.37 4.64 -9.14
C PHE A 88 13.87 4.74 -9.43
N LYS A 89 14.72 4.18 -8.58
CA LYS A 89 16.17 4.14 -8.82
C LYS A 89 16.51 3.16 -9.96
N LYS A 90 15.75 2.07 -10.08
CA LYS A 90 15.96 1.02 -11.09
C LYS A 90 15.39 1.39 -12.46
N TYR A 91 14.23 2.05 -12.51
CA TYR A 91 13.47 2.24 -13.75
C TYR A 91 13.18 3.71 -14.05
N ASN A 92 13.94 4.27 -15.00
CA ASN A 92 13.63 5.59 -15.55
C ASN A 92 12.22 5.68 -16.18
N GLY A 93 11.75 4.57 -16.76
CA GLY A 93 10.41 4.46 -17.37
C GLY A 93 9.24 4.38 -16.38
N LEU A 94 9.49 4.26 -15.07
CA LEU A 94 8.40 4.24 -14.08
C LEU A 94 7.60 5.55 -14.07
N LYS A 95 8.20 6.66 -14.54
CA LYS A 95 7.53 7.96 -14.72
C LYS A 95 6.35 7.92 -15.69
N ASP A 96 6.30 6.94 -16.58
CA ASP A 96 5.17 6.74 -17.50
C ASP A 96 3.96 6.09 -16.82
N TYR A 97 4.12 5.63 -15.58
CA TYR A 97 3.09 5.00 -14.75
C TYR A 97 2.79 5.78 -13.45
N TRP A 98 3.58 6.80 -13.13
CA TRP A 98 3.45 7.58 -11.89
C TRP A 98 2.47 8.74 -12.06
N TRP A 99 1.43 8.79 -11.23
CA TRP A 99 0.34 9.78 -11.24
C TRP A 99 -0.34 9.94 -12.61
N LYS A 100 -0.57 8.84 -13.32
CA LYS A 100 -1.26 8.86 -14.63
C LYS A 100 -2.73 8.51 -14.54
N LEU A 101 -3.10 7.63 -13.62
CA LEU A 101 -4.48 7.21 -13.39
C LEU A 101 -5.12 7.99 -12.25
N VAL A 102 -4.32 8.41 -11.27
CA VAL A 102 -4.71 9.37 -10.24
C VAL A 102 -3.90 10.63 -10.46
N PRO A 103 -4.51 11.80 -10.69
CA PRO A 103 -3.77 13.07 -10.77
C PRO A 103 -3.23 13.48 -9.40
N ALA A 104 -1.99 13.96 -9.33
CA ALA A 104 -1.34 14.41 -8.09
C ALA A 104 -2.08 15.61 -7.47
N GLU A 105 -2.69 16.46 -8.28
CA GLU A 105 -3.40 17.67 -7.89
C GLU A 105 -4.87 17.44 -7.48
N LYS A 106 -5.37 16.19 -7.60
CA LYS A 106 -6.79 15.84 -7.43
C LYS A 106 -7.41 16.38 -6.14
N ASP A 107 -6.74 16.24 -5.01
CA ASP A 107 -7.16 16.78 -3.71
C ASP A 107 -5.97 17.03 -2.78
N ALA A 108 -6.24 17.45 -1.54
CA ALA A 108 -5.19 17.74 -0.56
C ALA A 108 -4.35 16.49 -0.22
N PHE A 109 -4.97 15.31 -0.16
CA PHE A 109 -4.28 14.07 0.18
C PHE A 109 -3.39 13.56 -0.95
N THR A 110 -3.82 13.68 -2.22
CA THR A 110 -2.95 13.33 -3.35
C THR A 110 -1.75 14.26 -3.43
N ARG A 111 -1.93 15.56 -3.18
CA ARG A 111 -0.82 16.52 -3.15
C ARG A 111 0.16 16.24 -2.01
N GLU A 112 -0.35 15.91 -0.81
CA GLU A 112 0.50 15.53 0.32
C GLU A 112 1.32 14.27 0.01
N ALA A 113 0.70 13.24 -0.56
CA ALA A 113 1.39 12.00 -0.92
C ALA A 113 2.45 12.21 -2.01
N ASP A 114 2.22 13.12 -2.97
CA ASP A 114 3.21 13.45 -4.00
C ASP A 114 4.44 14.18 -3.42
N GLN A 115 4.21 15.10 -2.49
CA GLN A 115 5.27 15.95 -1.93
C GLN A 115 6.04 15.26 -0.80
N LYS A 116 5.37 14.43 -0.01
CA LYS A 116 5.90 13.84 1.24
C LYS A 116 5.72 12.32 1.29
N LEU A 117 5.93 11.66 0.15
CA LEU A 117 5.86 10.20 0.03
C LEU A 117 6.74 9.52 1.08
N ASP A 118 6.17 8.56 1.82
CA ASP A 118 6.97 7.69 2.67
C ASP A 118 7.58 6.55 1.85
N ASN A 119 6.72 5.71 1.29
CA ASN A 119 7.09 4.58 0.45
C ASN A 119 5.83 3.98 -0.22
N GLY A 120 5.94 2.73 -0.65
CA GLY A 120 4.87 1.92 -1.20
C GLY A 120 5.46 0.71 -1.90
N TYR A 121 4.64 -0.10 -2.53
CA TYR A 121 5.12 -1.23 -3.31
C TYR A 121 5.01 -0.98 -4.81
N PHE A 122 6.02 -1.46 -5.53
CA PHE A 122 5.99 -1.69 -6.96
C PHE A 122 5.89 -3.19 -7.20
N ILE A 123 4.87 -3.61 -7.95
CA ILE A 123 4.67 -5.00 -8.34
C ILE A 123 4.53 -5.07 -9.86
N ARG A 124 5.30 -5.93 -10.51
CA ARG A 124 5.18 -6.20 -11.95
C ARG A 124 5.20 -7.69 -12.24
N ALA A 125 4.13 -8.22 -12.82
CA ALA A 125 4.14 -9.55 -13.42
C ALA A 125 4.61 -9.46 -14.87
N PHE A 126 5.56 -10.29 -15.29
CA PHE A 126 6.10 -10.27 -16.65
C PHE A 126 5.13 -10.89 -17.67
N PRO A 127 5.31 -10.63 -18.98
CA PRO A 127 4.38 -11.12 -20.01
C PRO A 127 4.14 -12.62 -19.94
N GLY A 128 2.87 -13.03 -19.94
CA GLY A 128 2.46 -14.44 -19.89
C GLY A 128 2.66 -15.17 -18.56
N GLU A 129 3.32 -14.56 -17.58
CA GLU A 129 3.60 -15.20 -16.29
C GLU A 129 2.33 -15.37 -15.44
N LYS A 130 2.24 -16.50 -14.74
CA LYS A 130 1.08 -16.82 -13.89
C LYS A 130 1.51 -17.02 -12.45
N VAL A 131 1.30 -16.00 -11.63
CA VAL A 131 1.56 -16.02 -10.20
C VAL A 131 0.26 -16.25 -9.45
N ILE A 132 -0.08 -17.54 -9.34
CA ILE A 132 -1.34 -18.03 -8.75
C ILE A 132 -1.27 -18.17 -7.22
N TYR A 133 -0.08 -18.34 -6.65
CA TYR A 133 0.12 -18.18 -5.22
C TYR A 133 0.22 -16.68 -4.93
N PRO A 134 -0.57 -16.14 -3.99
CA PRO A 134 -0.68 -14.71 -3.84
C PRO A 134 0.61 -14.10 -3.30
N LEU A 135 0.98 -12.95 -3.86
CA LEU A 135 1.84 -12.00 -3.16
C LEU A 135 1.08 -11.43 -1.97
N GLN A 136 1.76 -11.24 -0.84
CA GLN A 136 1.19 -10.53 0.29
C GLN A 136 1.89 -9.18 0.49
N THR A 137 1.10 -8.13 0.68
CA THR A 137 1.62 -6.81 1.04
C THR A 137 0.98 -6.33 2.34
N CYS A 138 1.76 -5.67 3.18
CA CYS A 138 1.32 -5.18 4.47
C CYS A 138 1.67 -3.71 4.61
N LEU A 139 0.66 -2.88 4.88
CA LEU A 139 0.79 -1.47 5.22
C LEU A 139 0.36 -1.30 6.67
N TYR A 140 1.34 -1.22 7.56
CA TYR A 140 1.14 -1.26 9.00
C TYR A 140 1.48 0.08 9.65
N MET A 141 0.60 0.58 10.50
CA MET A 141 0.87 1.76 11.34
C MET A 141 1.15 1.31 12.77
N ARG A 142 2.40 1.50 13.22
CA ARG A 142 2.81 1.06 14.56
C ARG A 142 2.76 2.19 15.59
N ASN A 143 3.05 3.42 15.18
CA ASN A 143 3.12 4.58 16.08
C ASN A 143 1.83 5.39 16.03
N GLU A 144 1.38 5.87 17.18
CA GLU A 144 0.15 6.65 17.31
C GLU A 144 0.30 8.08 16.77
N ASN A 145 -0.81 8.66 16.27
CA ASN A 145 -0.88 10.01 15.74
C ASN A 145 0.06 10.30 14.57
N VAL A 146 0.38 9.29 13.76
CA VAL A 146 1.19 9.47 12.55
C VAL A 146 0.34 9.52 11.28
N ALA A 147 0.84 10.25 10.28
CA ALA A 147 0.36 10.23 8.91
C ALA A 147 1.26 9.33 8.05
N GLN A 148 0.73 8.20 7.59
CA GLN A 148 1.37 7.30 6.64
C GLN A 148 0.93 7.64 5.21
N ARG A 149 1.90 7.89 4.32
CA ARG A 149 1.66 8.28 2.92
C ARG A 149 2.26 7.24 1.98
N VAL A 150 1.38 6.50 1.32
CA VAL A 150 1.74 5.36 0.48
C VAL A 150 1.36 5.62 -0.96
N HIS A 151 2.25 5.27 -1.90
CA HIS A 151 1.91 5.21 -3.32
C HIS A 151 2.39 3.90 -3.93
N ASN A 152 1.42 3.11 -4.38
CA ASN A 152 1.65 1.79 -4.95
C ASN A 152 1.44 1.80 -6.47
N ILE A 153 2.26 1.03 -7.17
CA ILE A 153 2.08 0.74 -8.59
C ILE A 153 2.05 -0.77 -8.78
N VAL A 154 1.03 -1.23 -9.51
CA VAL A 154 0.92 -2.63 -9.93
C VAL A 154 0.77 -2.69 -11.44
N ILE A 155 1.61 -3.49 -12.10
CA ILE A 155 1.59 -3.71 -13.54
C ILE A 155 1.45 -5.20 -13.81
N ALA A 156 0.33 -5.61 -14.39
CA ALA A 156 0.15 -6.95 -14.94
C ALA A 156 0.39 -6.88 -16.45
N GLU A 157 1.55 -7.34 -16.92
CA GLU A 157 1.91 -7.29 -18.35
C GLU A 157 1.06 -8.23 -19.21
N GLU A 158 1.14 -8.07 -20.54
CA GLU A 158 0.29 -8.79 -21.50
C GLU A 158 0.20 -10.30 -21.21
N GLY A 159 -1.02 -10.80 -21.11
CA GLY A 159 -1.31 -12.22 -20.86
C GLY A 159 -0.91 -12.76 -19.47
N SER A 160 -0.43 -11.92 -18.55
CA SER A 160 -0.04 -12.36 -17.20
C SER A 160 -1.26 -12.60 -16.29
N GLU A 161 -1.08 -13.37 -15.23
CA GLU A 161 -2.07 -13.54 -14.17
C GLU A 161 -1.42 -13.32 -12.81
N LEU A 162 -1.96 -12.38 -12.03
CA LEU A 162 -1.38 -11.94 -10.77
C LEU A 162 -2.42 -11.90 -9.65
N HIS A 163 -2.10 -12.52 -8.52
CA HIS A 163 -2.94 -12.53 -7.32
C HIS A 163 -2.21 -11.81 -6.18
N ILE A 164 -2.86 -10.84 -5.55
CA ILE A 164 -2.30 -10.02 -4.47
C ILE A 164 -3.29 -9.94 -3.31
N ILE A 165 -2.79 -10.16 -2.10
CA ILE A 165 -3.50 -9.91 -0.86
C ILE A 165 -2.80 -8.75 -0.14
N THR A 166 -3.56 -7.73 0.23
CA THR A 166 -3.05 -6.56 0.96
C THR A 166 -3.75 -6.45 2.31
N GLY A 167 -2.95 -6.43 3.38
CA GLY A 167 -3.43 -6.17 4.72
C GLY A 167 -3.04 -4.77 5.16
N CYS A 168 -4.02 -3.93 5.49
CA CYS A 168 -3.78 -2.62 6.07
C CYS A 168 -4.26 -2.61 7.52
N SER A 169 -3.36 -2.33 8.45
CA SER A 169 -3.66 -2.52 9.88
C SER A 169 -2.90 -1.55 10.77
N THR A 170 -3.34 -1.42 12.02
CA THR A 170 -2.62 -0.69 13.06
C THR A 170 -2.23 -1.58 14.22
N HIS A 171 -1.23 -1.11 14.99
CA HIS A 171 -0.93 -1.68 16.30
C HIS A 171 -2.20 -1.84 17.14
N PRO A 172 -2.38 -2.95 17.89
CA PRO A 172 -3.59 -3.22 18.67
C PRO A 172 -4.02 -2.10 19.61
N HIS A 173 -3.06 -1.34 20.13
CA HIS A 173 -3.29 -0.23 21.07
C HIS A 173 -3.36 1.16 20.42
N LEU A 174 -3.09 1.27 19.12
CA LEU A 174 -3.14 2.55 18.41
C LEU A 174 -4.59 2.96 18.20
N LYS A 175 -4.94 4.17 18.63
CA LYS A 175 -6.30 4.70 18.50
C LYS A 175 -6.46 5.65 17.33
N SER A 176 -5.45 6.45 17.02
CA SER A 176 -5.53 7.52 16.02
C SER A 176 -4.35 7.55 15.06
N GLY A 177 -4.62 7.98 13.84
CA GLY A 177 -3.64 8.14 12.77
C GLY A 177 -4.31 8.54 11.46
N LEU A 178 -3.50 8.80 10.44
CA LEU A 178 -3.96 9.08 9.08
C LEU A 178 -3.23 8.16 8.10
N HIS A 179 -3.99 7.40 7.31
CA HIS A 179 -3.48 6.60 6.21
C HIS A 179 -3.92 7.22 4.88
N ILE A 180 -2.95 7.72 4.11
CA ILE A 180 -3.13 8.22 2.74
C ILE A 180 -2.58 7.15 1.81
N GLY A 181 -3.47 6.51 1.04
CA GLY A 181 -3.10 5.39 0.18
C GLY A 181 -3.42 5.67 -1.28
N ILE A 182 -2.40 5.81 -2.11
CA ILE A 182 -2.54 5.95 -3.56
C ILE A 182 -2.17 4.60 -4.19
N SER A 183 -2.99 4.09 -5.10
CA SER A 183 -2.68 2.86 -5.83
C SER A 183 -3.08 2.98 -7.29
N GLU A 184 -2.13 2.71 -8.19
CA GLU A 184 -2.35 2.73 -9.64
C GLU A 184 -2.10 1.34 -10.23
N PHE A 185 -3.15 0.77 -10.84
CA PHE A 185 -3.15 -0.57 -11.39
C PHE A 185 -3.23 -0.53 -12.92
N TYR A 186 -2.27 -1.16 -13.57
CA TYR A 186 -2.16 -1.25 -15.03
C TYR A 186 -2.28 -2.71 -15.45
N VAL A 187 -3.46 -3.09 -15.92
CA VAL A 187 -3.76 -4.44 -16.41
C VAL A 187 -3.70 -4.42 -17.93
N LYS A 188 -2.61 -4.94 -18.48
CA LYS A 188 -2.35 -4.98 -19.92
C LYS A 188 -3.24 -5.99 -20.62
N LYS A 189 -3.25 -5.92 -21.95
CA LYS A 189 -4.09 -6.77 -22.80
C LYS A 189 -4.04 -8.24 -22.38
N GLY A 190 -5.22 -8.83 -22.17
CA GLY A 190 -5.35 -10.25 -21.82
C GLY A 190 -4.77 -10.65 -20.46
N ALA A 191 -4.26 -9.70 -19.66
CA ALA A 191 -3.80 -9.95 -18.31
C ALA A 191 -4.97 -10.05 -17.33
N LYS A 192 -4.72 -10.68 -16.18
CA LYS A 192 -5.68 -10.83 -15.08
C LYS A 192 -5.04 -10.40 -13.78
N LEU A 193 -5.75 -9.57 -13.03
CA LEU A 193 -5.36 -9.16 -11.69
C LEU A 193 -6.47 -9.49 -10.70
N THR A 194 -6.14 -10.29 -9.69
CA THR A 194 -6.97 -10.51 -8.51
C THR A 194 -6.34 -9.74 -7.36
N PHE A 195 -7.04 -8.73 -6.86
CA PHE A 195 -6.57 -7.90 -5.75
C PHE A 195 -7.55 -7.95 -4.59
N THR A 196 -7.10 -8.49 -3.46
CA THR A 196 -7.88 -8.57 -2.22
C THR A 196 -7.25 -7.64 -1.20
N MET A 197 -8.04 -6.78 -0.57
CA MET A 197 -7.56 -5.86 0.47
C MET A 197 -8.43 -5.99 1.71
N VAL A 198 -7.79 -6.21 2.86
CA VAL A 198 -8.46 -6.36 4.16
C VAL A 198 -7.93 -5.30 5.12
N HIS A 199 -8.86 -4.56 5.73
CA HIS A 199 -8.56 -3.43 6.60
C HIS A 199 -8.90 -3.76 8.06
N ASN A 200 -8.00 -3.44 8.99
CA ASN A 200 -8.21 -3.55 10.43
C ASN A 200 -7.57 -2.34 11.15
N TRP A 201 -8.32 -1.24 11.23
CA TRP A 201 -7.82 0.03 11.73
C TRP A 201 -8.23 0.28 13.19
N GLY A 202 -7.45 1.10 13.90
CA GLY A 202 -7.86 1.71 15.16
C GLY A 202 -9.07 2.64 15.01
N GLU A 203 -9.78 2.87 16.11
CA GLU A 203 -11.09 3.55 16.14
C GLU A 203 -11.12 4.93 15.46
N ASN A 204 -10.08 5.74 15.65
CA ASN A 204 -9.97 7.11 15.15
C ASN A 204 -8.87 7.22 14.09
N VAL A 205 -8.69 6.18 13.28
CA VAL A 205 -7.78 6.20 12.14
C VAL A 205 -8.52 6.66 10.90
N TYR A 206 -8.04 7.74 10.32
CA TYR A 206 -8.58 8.31 9.08
C TYR A 206 -7.94 7.63 7.89
N VAL A 207 -8.76 7.05 7.02
CA VAL A 207 -8.28 6.34 5.82
C VAL A 207 -8.72 7.14 4.59
N ARG A 208 -7.78 7.47 3.71
CA ARG A 208 -7.99 8.28 2.50
C ARG A 208 -7.39 7.57 1.28
N PRO A 209 -8.05 6.52 0.77
CA PRO A 209 -7.57 5.82 -0.41
C PRO A 209 -7.94 6.58 -1.70
N ARG A 210 -7.07 6.54 -2.70
CA ARG A 210 -7.36 6.87 -4.10
C ARG A 210 -6.77 5.80 -5.00
N THR A 211 -7.64 5.17 -5.78
CA THR A 211 -7.26 4.08 -6.66
C THR A 211 -7.58 4.43 -8.11
N GLY A 212 -6.61 4.26 -8.99
CA GLY A 212 -6.77 4.33 -10.45
C GLY A 212 -6.52 2.96 -11.06
N ILE A 213 -7.37 2.50 -11.97
CA ILE A 213 -7.24 1.22 -12.65
C ILE A 213 -7.41 1.42 -14.15
N MET A 214 -6.46 0.92 -14.94
CA MET A 214 -6.53 0.83 -16.39
C MET A 214 -6.53 -0.63 -16.80
N VAL A 215 -7.50 -1.02 -17.63
CA VAL A 215 -7.62 -2.37 -18.22
C VAL A 215 -7.67 -2.22 -19.73
N GLU A 216 -6.74 -2.87 -20.43
CA GLU A 216 -6.62 -2.89 -21.91
C GLU A 216 -7.39 -4.03 -22.58
#